data_AF-A0A0Q4BBG3-F1
#
_entry.id   AF-A0A0Q4BBG3-F1
#
_cell.length_a   1.000
_cell.length_b   1.000
_cell.length_c   1.000
_cell.angle_alpha   90.00
_cell.angle_beta   90.00
_cell.angle_gamma   90.00
#
_symmetry.space_group_name_H-M   'P 1'
#
loop_
_entity.id
_entity.type
_entity.pdbx_description
1 polymer ?
#
loop_
_entity_poly.entity_id
_entity_poly.type
_entity_poly.pdbx_seq_one_letter_code
_entity_poly.pdbx_strand_id
1 'polypeptide(L)' 'MSCWKWFNKMLDDAGVQVTEENRDRIDAVIQDYIEMRSAHGRCSRIPSEASGQISADRTLRDELIERLRKAEGPRP' A
#
# COMPACT_ATOMS: atom_id res chain seq x y z
N MET A 1 0.08 -14.17 5.08
CA MET A 1 -0.07 -13.51 6.39
C MET A 1 1.07 -12.53 6.75
N SER A 2 2.27 -12.62 6.14
CA SER A 2 3.41 -11.73 6.45
C SER A 2 3.45 -10.39 5.69
N CYS A 3 2.53 -10.17 4.74
CA CYS A 3 2.51 -9.00 3.86
C CYS A 3 2.18 -7.68 4.59
N TRP A 4 1.26 -7.75 5.55
CA TRP A 4 0.80 -6.59 6.30
C TRP A 4 1.91 -6.03 7.20
N LYS A 5 2.85 -6.87 7.64
CA LYS A 5 3.97 -6.47 8.50
C LYS A 5 4.96 -5.55 7.76
N TRP A 6 5.17 -5.79 6.46
CA TRP A 6 5.98 -4.92 5.61
C TRP A 6 5.25 -3.62 5.30
N PHE A 7 3.97 -3.72 4.91
CA PHE A 7 3.13 -2.54 4.69
C PHE A 7 3.09 -1.65 5.91
N ASN A 8 2.86 -2.22 7.09
CA ASN A 8 2.83 -1.47 8.34
C ASN A 8 4.17 -0.77 8.61
N LYS A 9 5.30 -1.43 8.34
CA LYS A 9 6.63 -0.80 8.47
C LYS A 9 6.86 0.33 7.44
N MET A 10 6.42 0.14 6.20
CA MET A 10 6.51 1.14 5.14
C MET A 10 5.63 2.36 5.43
N LEU A 11 4.42 2.11 5.94
CA LEU A 11 3.46 3.13 6.32
C LEU A 11 3.95 3.91 7.54
N ASP A 12 4.45 3.21 8.56
CA ASP A 12 5.09 3.81 9.73
C ASP A 12 6.28 4.71 9.33
N ASP A 13 7.15 4.24 8.43
CA ASP A 13 8.26 5.03 7.85
C ASP A 13 7.76 6.27 7.08
N ALA A 14 6.57 6.20 6.49
CA ALA A 14 5.91 7.31 5.81
C ALA A 14 5.13 8.25 6.74
N GLY A 15 5.02 7.93 8.03
CA GLY A 15 4.20 8.63 9.01
C GLY A 15 2.69 8.39 8.85
N VAL A 16 2.32 7.31 8.18
CA VAL A 16 0.94 6.84 7.96
C VAL A 16 0.60 5.86 9.09
N GLN A 17 -0.36 6.23 9.93
CA GLN A 17 -0.62 5.53 11.20
C GLN A 17 -1.79 4.57 11.04
N VAL A 18 -1.49 3.28 10.85
CA VAL A 18 -2.51 2.24 10.69
C VAL A 18 -3.15 1.91 12.05
N THR A 19 -4.37 2.37 12.26
CA THR A 19 -5.28 2.00 13.35
C THR A 19 -6.28 0.95 12.87
N GLU A 20 -7.05 0.35 13.77
CA GLU A 20 -8.07 -0.63 13.37
C GLU A 20 -9.22 -0.02 12.55
N GLU A 21 -9.49 1.29 12.71
CA GLU A 21 -10.59 1.98 12.05
C GLU A 21 -10.25 2.39 10.59
N ASN A 22 -9.00 2.79 10.35
CA ASN A 22 -8.49 3.11 9.01
C ASN A 22 -7.77 1.93 8.35
N ARG A 23 -7.47 0.84 9.07
CA ARG A 23 -6.92 -0.41 8.53
C ARG A 23 -7.70 -0.91 7.33
N ASP A 24 -9.03 -0.98 7.44
CA ASP A 24 -9.89 -1.46 6.36
C ASP A 24 -9.79 -0.57 5.12
N ARG A 25 -9.71 0.75 5.34
CA ARG A 25 -9.57 1.75 4.28
C ARG A 25 -8.21 1.69 3.61
N ILE A 26 -7.15 1.53 4.39
CA ILE A 26 -5.77 1.36 3.92
C ILE A 26 -5.65 0.05 3.15
N ASP A 27 -6.25 -1.03 3.65
CA ASP A 27 -6.28 -2.33 2.98
C ASP A 27 -7.00 -2.24 1.63
N ALA A 28 -8.15 -1.56 1.59
CA ALA A 28 -8.89 -1.30 0.36
C ALA A 28 -8.07 -0.48 -0.66
N VAL A 29 -7.35 0.57 -0.23
CA VAL A 29 -6.47 1.37 -1.10
C VAL A 29 -5.31 0.54 -1.64
N ILE A 30 -4.70 -0.29 -0.80
CA ILE A 30 -3.63 -1.21 -1.20
C ILE A 30 -4.16 -2.23 -2.20
N GLN A 31 -5.31 -2.83 -1.92
CA GLN A 31 -5.93 -3.84 -2.77
C GLN A 31 -6.33 -3.25 -4.12
N ASP A 32 -6.94 -2.07 -4.16
CA ASP A 32 -7.27 -1.33 -5.39
C ASP A 32 -6.01 -1.01 -6.21
N TYR A 33 -4.95 -0.54 -5.54
CA TYR A 33 -3.67 -0.27 -6.20
C TYR A 33 -3.03 -1.53 -6.82
N ILE A 34 -3.05 -2.65 -6.08
CA ILE A 34 -2.55 -3.93 -6.58
C ILE A 34 -3.41 -4.43 -7.73
N GLU A 35 -4.73 -4.32 -7.65
CA GLU A 35 -5.63 -4.76 -8.70
C GLU A 35 -5.46 -3.93 -9.98
N MET A 36 -5.34 -2.61 -9.85
CA MET A 36 -5.01 -1.70 -10.95
C MET A 36 -3.65 -2.05 -11.59
N ARG A 37 -2.60 -2.23 -10.79
CA ARG A 37 -1.26 -2.59 -11.29
C ARG A 37 -1.22 -3.99 -11.91
N SER A 38 -2.00 -4.93 -11.38
CA SER A 38 -2.15 -6.27 -11.92
C SER A 38 -2.89 -6.26 -13.24
N ALA A 39 -3.93 -5.44 -13.39
CA ALA A 39 -4.62 -5.21 -14.66
C ALA A 39 -3.69 -4.62 -15.72
N HIS A 40 -2.72 -3.80 -15.32
CA HIS A 40 -1.67 -3.28 -16.19
C HIS A 40 -0.50 -4.26 -16.44
N GLY A 41 -0.58 -5.51 -15.95
CA GLY A 41 0.43 -6.54 -16.14
C GLY A 41 1.77 -6.28 -15.44
N ARG A 42 1.80 -5.31 -14.51
CA ARG A 42 3.04 -4.85 -13.85
C ARG A 42 3.29 -5.49 -12.47
N CYS A 43 2.26 -6.04 -11.83
CA CYS A 43 2.41 -6.71 -10.52
C CYS A 43 1.52 -7.96 -10.42
N SER A 44 1.95 -8.93 -9.61
CA SER A 44 1.12 -10.07 -9.22
C SER A 44 -0.15 -9.57 -8.50
N ARG A 45 -1.29 -10.23 -8.75
CA ARG A 45 -2.57 -9.94 -8.08
C ARG A 45 -2.56 -10.28 -6.58
N ILE A 46 -1.50 -10.95 -6.11
CA ILE A 46 -1.31 -11.33 -4.73
C ILE A 46 -0.61 -10.19 -3.99
N PRO A 47 -1.20 -9.61 -2.93
CA PRO A 47 -0.57 -8.53 -2.16
C PRO A 47 0.79 -8.90 -1.60
N SER A 48 0.97 -10.17 -1.22
CA SER A 48 2.23 -10.70 -0.70
C SER A 48 3.35 -10.70 -1.75
N GLU A 49 3.04 -10.88 -3.03
CA GLU A 49 4.04 -10.79 -4.10
C GLU A 49 4.19 -9.34 -4.59
N ALA A 50 3.08 -8.61 -4.70
CA ALA A 50 3.08 -7.20 -5.07
C ALA A 50 3.91 -6.37 -4.08
N SER A 51 3.78 -6.58 -2.77
CA SER A 51 4.61 -5.91 -1.76
C SER A 51 6.10 -6.16 -1.95
N GLY A 52 6.51 -7.38 -2.33
CA GLY A 52 7.90 -7.68 -2.65
C GLY A 52 8.39 -6.89 -3.87
N GLN A 53 7.58 -6.82 -4.94
CA GLN A 53 7.88 -6.06 -6.16
C GLN A 53 7.90 -4.55 -5.90
N ILE A 54 6.92 -4.04 -5.15
CA ILE A 54 6.80 -2.64 -4.75
C ILE A 54 7.96 -2.26 -3.81
N SER A 55 8.41 -3.16 -2.94
CA SER A 55 9.58 -2.92 -2.09
C SER A 55 10.89 -2.89 -2.88
N ALA A 56 11.00 -3.70 -3.93
CA ALA A 56 12.16 -3.70 -4.81
C ALA A 56 12.19 -2.44 -5.68
N ASP A 57 11.02 -1.91 -6.05
CA ASP A 57 10.88 -0.77 -6.95
C ASP A 57 10.51 0.52 -6.20
N ARG A 58 11.50 1.39 -5.99
CA ARG A 58 11.32 2.65 -5.25
C ARG A 58 10.20 3.52 -5.83
N THR A 59 9.98 3.49 -7.14
CA THR A 59 8.92 4.27 -7.81
C THR A 59 7.55 3.79 -7.38
N LEU A 60 7.33 2.46 -7.38
CA LEU A 60 6.08 1.87 -6.94
C LEU A 60 5.84 2.11 -5.45
N ARG A 61 6.92 2.07 -4.67
CA ARG A 61 6.89 2.36 -3.23
C ARG A 61 6.39 3.78 -2.97
N ASP A 62 7.00 4.77 -3.61
CA ASP A 62 6.62 6.18 -3.47
C ASP A 62 5.19 6.46 -3.95
N GLU A 63 4.78 5.93 -5.11
CA GLU A 63 3.40 6.08 -5.62
C GLU A 63 2.34 5.56 -4.63
N LEU A 64 2.63 4.43 -4.00
CA LEU A 64 1.73 3.81 -3.04
C LEU A 64 1.67 4.60 -1.73
N ILE A 65 2.82 5.07 -1.24
CA ILE A 65 2.88 5.97 -0.07
C ILE A 65 2.12 7.27 -0.35
N GLU A 66 2.26 7.85 -1.55
CA GLU A 66 1.55 9.07 -1.92
C GLU A 66 0.03 8.87 -1.93
N ARG A 67 -0.44 7.74 -2.50
CA ARG A 67 -1.86 7.36 -2.45
C ARG A 67 -2.35 7.16 -1.02
N LEU A 68 -1.57 6.48 -0.20
CA LEU A 68 -1.91 6.22 1.20
C LEU A 68 -1.95 7.50 2.02
N ARG A 69 -0.98 8.42 1.83
CA ARG A 69 -1.00 9.76 2.40
C ARG A 69 -2.19 10.61 1.94
N LYS A 70 -2.65 10.46 0.70
CA LYS A 70 -3.89 11.11 0.22
C LYS A 70 -5.15 10.50 0.83
N ALA A 71 -5.15 9.20 1.08
CA ALA A 71 -6.27 8.50 1.71
C ALA A 71 -6.34 8.73 3.23
N GLU A 72 -5.19 8.90 3.89
CA GLU A 72 -5.04 9.24 5.31
C GLU A 72 -5.01 10.75 5.59
N GLY A 73 -4.76 11.58 4.57
CA GLY A 73 -4.64 13.02 4.71
C GLY A 73 -5.87 13.64 5.39
N PRO A 74 -5.68 14.70 6.19
CA PRO A 74 -6.74 15.26 7.04
C PRO A 74 -7.93 15.66 6.18
N ARG A 75 -9.15 15.38 6.66
CA ARG A 75 -10.34 16.10 6.18
C ARG A 75 -9.99 17.61 6.16
N PRO A 76 -10.24 18.34 5.06
CA PRO A 76 -10.25 19.80 5.13
C PRO A 76 -11.29 20.28 6.14
#